data_AF-A0AAX2T791-F1
#
_entry.id   AF-A0AAX2T791-F1
#
_cell.length_a   1.000
_cell.length_b   1.000
_cell.length_c   1.000
_cell.angle_alpha   90.00
_cell.angle_beta   90.00
_cell.angle_gamma   90.00
#
_symmetry.space_group_name_H-M   'P 1'
#
loop_
_entity.id
_entity.type
_entity.pdbx_description
1 polymer ?
#
loop_
_entity_poly.entity_id
_entity_poly.type
_entity_poly.pdbx_seq_one_letter_code
_entity_poly.pdbx_strand_id
1 'polypeptide(L)' 'PPESIQCPITLERPEEGVFVKNSDSSAVCCLFDFDAFSRLASEGSYHPLTREPITASMIISPDKCVYDPIKGNFIIKDS' A
#
# COMPACT_ATOMS: atom_id res chain seq x y z
N PRO A 1 2.27 13.92 -3.68
CA PRO A 1 3.28 14.29 -4.70
C PRO A 1 3.47 13.11 -5.67
N PRO A 2 4.22 13.24 -6.78
CA PRO A 2 4.50 12.12 -7.67
C PRO A 2 5.12 10.91 -6.95
N GLU A 3 5.91 11.14 -5.90
CA GLU A 3 6.49 10.08 -5.05
C GLU A 3 5.44 9.29 -4.27
N SER A 4 4.31 9.91 -3.89
CA SER A 4 3.26 9.24 -3.11
C SER A 4 2.54 8.15 -3.92
N ILE A 5 2.58 8.23 -5.26
CA ILE A 5 1.96 7.27 -6.18
C ILE A 5 2.98 6.33 -6.84
N GLN A 6 4.24 6.38 -6.41
CA GLN A 6 5.28 5.48 -6.87
C GLN A 6 5.22 4.18 -6.07
N CYS A 7 5.27 3.04 -6.74
CA CYS A 7 5.34 1.74 -6.07
C CYS A 7 6.73 1.58 -5.41
N PRO A 8 6.80 1.25 -4.12
CA PRO A 8 8.08 1.02 -3.43
C PRO A 8 8.86 -0.22 -3.91
N ILE A 9 8.22 -1.14 -4.63
CA ILE A 9 8.85 -2.38 -5.12
C ILE A 9 9.49 -2.13 -6.49
N THR A 10 8.71 -1.61 -7.45
CA THR A 10 9.17 -1.38 -8.83
C THR A 10 9.90 -0.06 -9.00
N LEU A 11 9.74 0.87 -8.06
CA LEU A 11 10.22 2.26 -8.14
C LEU A 11 9.63 3.02 -9.32
N GLU A 12 8.47 2.60 -9.82
CA GLU A 12 7.74 3.24 -10.91
C GLU A 12 6.29 3.51 -10.49
N ARG A 13 5.59 4.36 -11.25
CA ARG A 13 4.15 4.50 -11.07
C ARG A 13 3.47 3.27 -11.68
N PRO A 14 2.70 2.49 -10.92
CA PRO A 14 2.06 1.29 -11.46
C PRO A 14 0.97 1.64 -12.47
N GLU A 15 0.79 0.79 -13.48
CA GLU A 15 -0.36 0.84 -14.40
C GLU A 15 -1.63 0.38 -13.69
N GLU A 16 -1.54 -0.74 -12.96
CA GLU A 16 -2.57 -1.26 -12.06
C GLU A 16 -2.02 -1.33 -10.64
N GLY A 17 -2.72 -0.68 -9.70
CA GLY A 17 -2.23 -0.50 -8.34
C GLY A 17 -3.16 -1.08 -7.27
N VAL A 18 -2.57 -1.55 -6.19
CA VAL A 18 -3.25 -2.01 -4.98
C VAL A 18 -2.86 -1.15 -3.78
N PHE A 19 -3.84 -0.71 -3.00
CA PHE A 19 -3.58 -0.02 -1.74
C PHE A 19 -3.44 -1.02 -0.60
N VAL A 20 -2.35 -0.88 0.15
CA VAL A 20 -2.00 -1.77 1.25
C VAL A 20 -1.62 -0.93 2.47
N LYS A 21 -2.19 -1.24 3.64
CA LYS A 21 -1.78 -0.64 4.91
C LYS A 21 -0.37 -1.08 5.26
N ASN A 22 0.41 -0.18 5.87
CA ASN A 22 1.76 -0.52 6.32
C ASN A 22 1.78 -1.63 7.39
N SER A 23 0.69 -1.76 8.16
CA SER A 23 0.45 -2.81 9.14
C SER A 23 -1.06 -2.99 9.32
N ASP A 24 -1.49 -4.03 10.04
CA ASP A 24 -2.91 -4.25 10.29
C ASP A 24 -3.57 -3.12 11.09
N SER A 25 -2.81 -2.48 11.98
CA SER A 25 -3.26 -1.34 12.81
C SER A 25 -2.90 0.03 12.23
N SER A 26 -2.19 0.07 11.10
CA SER A 26 -1.74 1.31 10.49
C SER A 26 -2.91 2.08 9.87
N ALA A 27 -3.01 3.36 10.20
CA ALA A 27 -3.88 4.30 9.49
C ALA A 27 -3.26 4.80 8.17
N VAL A 28 -2.00 4.43 7.88
CA VAL A 28 -1.28 4.78 6.65
C VAL A 28 -1.31 3.61 5.68
N CYS A 29 -1.65 3.90 4.43
CA CYS A 29 -1.63 2.97 3.31
C CYS A 29 -0.69 3.48 2.21
N CYS A 30 -0.18 2.56 1.40
CA CYS A 30 0.72 2.83 0.28
C CYS A 30 0.21 2.15 -0.98
N LEU A 31 0.51 2.76 -2.13
CA LEU A 31 0.19 2.19 -3.43
C LEU A 31 1.33 1.26 -3.86
N PHE A 32 0.99 0.03 -4.21
CA PHE A 32 1.91 -0.93 -4.81
C PHE A 32 1.43 -1.33 -6.21
N ASP A 33 2.37 -1.74 -7.04
CA ASP A 33 2.08 -2.46 -8.28
C ASP A 33 1.40 -3.79 -7.96
N PHE A 34 0.30 -4.09 -8.67
CA PHE A 34 -0.52 -5.26 -8.38
C PHE A 34 0.28 -6.56 -8.55
N ASP A 35 0.97 -6.74 -9.68
CA ASP A 35 1.73 -7.95 -9.98
C ASP A 35 2.89 -8.15 -9.02
N ALA A 36 3.63 -7.07 -8.73
CA ALA A 36 4.77 -7.12 -7.81
C ALA A 36 4.33 -7.48 -6.38
N PHE A 37 3.24 -6.87 -5.88
CA PHE A 37 2.75 -7.16 -4.53
C PHE A 37 2.08 -8.54 -4.45
N SER A 38 1.33 -8.93 -5.48
CA SER A 38 0.68 -10.25 -5.55
C SER A 38 1.68 -11.39 -5.46
N ARG A 39 2.83 -11.26 -6.14
CA ARG A 39 3.94 -12.23 -6.02
C ARG A 39 4.42 -12.37 -4.57
N LEU A 40 4.72 -11.26 -3.89
CA LEU A 40 5.15 -11.26 -2.48
C LEU A 40 4.12 -11.94 -1.57
N ALA A 41 2.84 -11.59 -1.73
CA ALA A 41 1.76 -12.18 -0.95
C ALA A 41 1.63 -13.70 -1.22
N SER A 42 1.75 -14.13 -2.47
CA SER A 42 1.65 -15.54 -2.87
C SER A 42 2.82 -16.40 -2.37
N GLU A 43 4.01 -15.80 -2.22
CA GLU A 43 5.20 -16.46 -1.69
C GLU A 43 5.22 -16.52 -0.16
N GLY A 44 4.23 -15.92 0.52
CA GLY A 44 4.21 -15.80 1.98
C GLY A 44 5.30 -14.88 2.52
N SER A 45 5.75 -13.92 1.69
CA SER A 45 6.76 -12.92 2.07
C SER A 45 6.19 -11.88 3.04
N TYR A 46 7.09 -11.02 3.54
CA TYR A 46 6.75 -9.93 4.45
C TYR A 46 6.50 -8.62 3.71
N HIS A 47 5.74 -7.73 4.34
CA HIS A 47 5.44 -6.41 3.83
C HIS A 47 6.75 -5.63 3.55
N PRO A 48 6.92 -5.04 2.36
CA PRO A 48 8.21 -4.52 1.91
C PRO A 48 8.74 -3.34 2.75
N LEU A 49 7.84 -2.56 3.38
CA LEU A 49 8.22 -1.39 4.17
C LEU A 49 8.43 -1.70 5.65
N THR A 50 7.58 -2.55 6.23
CA THR A 50 7.51 -2.78 7.69
C THR A 50 8.03 -4.13 8.13
N ARG A 51 8.22 -5.06 7.18
CA ARG A 51 8.62 -6.45 7.42
C ARG A 51 7.62 -7.23 8.28
N GLU A 52 6.37 -6.79 8.38
CA GLU A 52 5.28 -7.54 9.00
C GLU A 52 4.69 -8.60 8.06
N PRO A 53 4.10 -9.69 8.57
CA PRO A 53 3.43 -10.68 7.73
C PRO A 53 2.33 -10.03 6.90
N ILE A 54 2.27 -10.31 5.60
CA ILE A 54 1.21 -9.79 4.75
C ILE A 54 -0.10 -10.51 5.09
N THR A 55 -1.12 -9.76 5.48
CA THR A 55 -2.45 -10.28 5.78
C THR A 55 -3.50 -9.67 4.84
N ALA A 56 -4.60 -10.39 4.60
CA ALA A 56 -5.68 -9.90 3.74
C ALA A 56 -6.30 -8.60 4.26
N SER A 57 -6.30 -8.38 5.58
CA SER A 57 -6.80 -7.16 6.21
C SER A 57 -5.92 -5.93 5.96
N MET A 58 -4.68 -6.10 5.48
CA MET A 58 -3.84 -5.00 5.01
C MET A 58 -4.26 -4.49 3.63
N ILE A 59 -4.91 -5.30 2.79
CA ILE A 59 -5.34 -4.92 1.44
C ILE A 59 -6.65 -4.14 1.55
N ILE A 60 -6.68 -2.91 1.02
CA ILE A 60 -7.79 -1.97 1.20
C ILE A 60 -8.32 -1.50 -0.15
N SER A 61 -9.64 -1.34 -0.23
CA SER A 61 -10.30 -0.79 -1.41
C SER A 61 -9.83 0.65 -1.71
N PRO A 62 -9.66 1.03 -2.99
CA PRO A 62 -9.16 2.35 -3.35
C PRO A 62 -9.99 3.53 -2.81
N ASP A 63 -11.30 3.35 -2.61
CA ASP A 63 -12.19 4.36 -2.05
C ASP A 63 -11.95 4.65 -0.56
N LYS A 64 -11.25 3.75 0.14
CA LYS A 64 -10.96 3.84 1.57
C LYS A 64 -9.57 4.37 1.90
N CYS A 65 -8.70 4.56 0.90
CA CYS A 65 -7.34 5.06 1.09
C CYS A 65 -7.19 6.41 0.36
N VAL A 66 -7.19 7.50 1.12
CA VAL A 66 -7.24 8.88 0.59
C VAL A 66 -5.94 9.61 0.86
N TYR A 67 -5.53 10.47 -0.07
CA TYR A 67 -4.33 11.28 0.10
C TYR A 67 -4.57 12.42 1.10
N ASP A 68 -3.80 12.47 2.18
CA ASP A 68 -3.77 13.56 3.15
C ASP A 68 -2.68 14.57 2.74
N PRO A 69 -3.03 15.76 2.23
CA PRO A 69 -2.05 16.75 1.80
C PRO A 69 -1.28 17.40 2.95
N ILE A 70 -1.80 17.35 4.18
CA ILE A 70 -1.15 17.89 5.37
C ILE A 70 -0.04 16.94 5.82
N LYS A 71 -0.31 15.64 5.80
CA LYS A 71 0.66 14.60 6.19
C LYS A 71 1.58 14.14 5.06
N GLY A 72 1.21 14.38 3.81
CA GLY A 72 2.00 14.02 2.63
C GLY A 72 1.92 12.53 2.25
N ASN A 73 0.93 11.79 2.76
CA ASN A 73 0.80 10.35 2.58
C ASN A 73 -0.67 9.94 2.41
N PHE A 74 -0.88 8.70 1.96
CA PHE A 74 -2.23 8.13 1.91
C PHE A 74 -2.61 7.56 3.28
N ILE A 75 -3.84 7.86 3.70
CA ILE A 75 -4.41 7.42 4.97
C ILE A 75 -5.73 6.71 4.75
N ILE A 76 -6.08 5.84 5.69
CA ILE A 76 -7.40 5.23 5.73
C ILE A 76 -8.43 6.31 6.06
N LYS A 77 -9.48 6.40 5.25
CA LYS A 77 -10.63 7.25 5.51
C LYS A 77 -11.37 6.68 6.72
N ASP A 78 -11.36 7.41 7.83
CA ASP A 78 -12.27 7.16 8.95
C ASP A 78 -13.71 7.18 8.40
N SER A 79 -14.51 6.16 8.76
CA SER A 79 -15.88 6.01 8.27
C SER A 79 -16.81 7.09 8.79
#